data_AF-A0A6G1JLQ9-F1
#
_entry.id   AF-A0A6G1JLQ9-F1
#
_cell.length_a   1.000
_cell.length_b   1.000
_cell.length_c   1.000
_cell.angle_alpha   90.00
_cell.angle_beta   90.00
_cell.angle_gamma   90.00
#
_symmetry.space_group_name_H-M   'P 1'
#
loop_
_entity.id
_entity.type
_entity.pdbx_description
1 polymer ?
#
loop_
_entity_poly.entity_id
_entity_poly.type
_entity_poly.pdbx_seq_one_letter_code
_entity_poly.pdbx_strand_id
1 'polypeptide(L)'
;MELAYGAYLSKYLRDALMSFVMKGVYRERFASTEMFYLDLWPFVAQALVVCNAAASRGVNRRLNAKPAVYVAQFDPQTAGPSKLSTNGAEWRRWRSLLSQGFAPSYLMGKVGMVVDGAGIFSDILGNHARKKELFKLEDAAIRFTLETLMKILLNDNLNYQREDHSVLGVIPNLATPEAGPYCYHLLSSHPVALQRLCEEHTQVFGSDPANASSLLRSSNASKHLNNLPYTVAILKETLRMYPPDGAFRTGSAAVQLVYRAGTRYPTEGCVVSVEHMLYTQTPTRTRTQTPSIHRDGSMGKVW
;
A
#
# COMPACT_ATOMS: atom_id res chain seq x y z
N MET A 1 -20.68 -11.45 -23.32
CA MET A 1 -20.37 -12.74 -22.67
C MET A 1 -20.55 -12.53 -21.18
N GLU A 2 -21.69 -12.92 -20.66
CA GLU A 2 -22.09 -12.67 -19.28
C GLU A 2 -21.36 -13.66 -18.37
N LEU A 3 -20.46 -13.16 -17.53
CA LEU A 3 -19.87 -13.96 -16.47
C LEU A 3 -20.92 -14.04 -15.36
N ALA A 4 -21.45 -15.23 -15.09
CA ALA A 4 -22.13 -15.49 -13.83
C ALA A 4 -21.08 -15.39 -12.71
N TYR A 5 -20.82 -14.16 -12.27
CA TYR A 5 -19.76 -13.80 -11.34
C TYR A 5 -19.78 -14.67 -10.07
N GLY A 6 -20.99 -15.00 -9.58
CA GLY A 6 -21.19 -15.92 -8.46
C GLY A 6 -20.64 -17.34 -8.68
N ALA A 7 -20.75 -17.91 -9.88
CA ALA A 7 -20.20 -19.24 -10.17
C ALA A 7 -18.66 -19.20 -10.32
N TYR A 8 -18.09 -18.05 -10.68
CA TYR A 8 -16.64 -17.89 -10.72
C TYR A 8 -16.03 -17.79 -9.31
N LEU A 9 -16.74 -17.17 -8.37
CA LEU A 9 -16.31 -17.02 -6.98
C LEU A 9 -16.13 -18.37 -6.25
N SER A 10 -16.80 -19.44 -6.68
CA SER A 10 -16.67 -20.76 -6.04
C SER A 10 -15.26 -21.38 -6.19
N LYS A 11 -14.41 -20.83 -7.06
CA LYS A 11 -12.99 -21.23 -7.19
C LYS A 11 -12.12 -20.71 -6.05
N TYR A 12 -12.61 -19.74 -5.28
CA TYR A 12 -11.84 -19.03 -4.26
C TYR A 12 -12.37 -19.35 -2.86
N LEU A 13 -11.52 -19.18 -1.86
CA LEU A 13 -11.94 -19.17 -0.47
C LEU A 13 -12.95 -18.04 -0.25
N ARG A 14 -13.87 -18.23 0.69
CA ARG A 14 -14.98 -17.29 0.95
C ARG A 14 -14.50 -15.89 1.33
N ASP A 15 -13.31 -15.80 1.92
CA ASP A 15 -12.61 -14.61 2.40
C ASP A 15 -11.49 -14.14 1.46
N ALA A 16 -11.40 -14.68 0.25
CA ALA A 16 -10.41 -14.25 -0.72
C ALA A 16 -10.59 -12.76 -1.06
N LEU A 17 -9.50 -12.00 -0.98
CA LEU A 17 -9.51 -10.60 -1.39
C LEU A 17 -9.94 -10.48 -2.85
N MET A 18 -10.77 -9.48 -3.11
CA MET A 18 -11.31 -9.19 -4.43
C MET A 18 -10.21 -9.08 -5.50
N SER A 19 -9.07 -8.49 -5.15
CA SER A 19 -7.90 -8.37 -6.04
C SER A 19 -7.37 -9.72 -6.53
N PHE A 20 -7.46 -10.80 -5.74
CA PHE A 20 -7.10 -12.15 -6.19
C PHE A 20 -8.10 -12.77 -7.15
N VAL A 21 -9.40 -12.52 -6.94
CA VAL A 21 -10.46 -12.94 -7.85
C VAL A 21 -10.28 -12.23 -9.19
N MET A 22 -10.10 -10.91 -9.16
CA MET A 22 -9.86 -10.07 -10.34
C MET A 22 -8.61 -10.52 -11.12
N LYS A 23 -7.56 -10.95 -10.41
CA LYS A 23 -6.36 -11.53 -11.02
C LYS A 23 -6.63 -12.83 -11.77
N GLY A 24 -7.49 -13.70 -11.27
CA GLY A 24 -7.89 -14.90 -12.00
C GLY A 24 -8.70 -14.58 -13.25
N VAL A 25 -9.72 -13.72 -13.12
CA VAL A 25 -10.56 -13.28 -14.24
C VAL A 25 -9.69 -12.70 -15.35
N TYR A 26 -8.76 -11.80 -14.98
CA TYR A 26 -7.79 -11.23 -15.90
C TYR A 26 -6.96 -12.31 -16.60
N ARG A 27 -6.32 -13.21 -15.86
CA ARG A 27 -5.44 -14.24 -16.42
C ARG A 27 -6.16 -15.21 -17.35
N GLU A 28 -7.37 -15.63 -16.98
CA GLU A 28 -8.14 -16.61 -17.74
C GLU A 28 -8.75 -16.04 -19.02
N ARG A 29 -9.15 -14.75 -19.02
CA ARG A 29 -10.03 -14.23 -20.08
C ARG A 29 -9.58 -12.93 -20.74
N PHE A 30 -8.78 -12.11 -20.06
CA PHE A 30 -8.46 -10.75 -20.49
C PHE A 30 -6.96 -10.43 -20.51
N ALA A 31 -6.11 -11.46 -20.43
CA ALA A 31 -4.65 -11.31 -20.49
C ALA A 31 -4.16 -10.69 -21.81
N SER A 32 -4.88 -10.95 -22.91
CA SER A 32 -4.54 -10.42 -24.23
C SER A 32 -4.95 -8.96 -24.43
N THR A 33 -5.99 -8.49 -23.73
CA THR A 33 -6.53 -7.13 -23.86
C THR A 33 -6.05 -6.18 -22.76
N GLU A 34 -5.62 -6.70 -21.62
CA GLU A 34 -5.16 -5.96 -20.44
C GLU A 34 -6.16 -4.92 -19.86
N MET A 35 -7.39 -4.89 -20.38
CA MET A 35 -8.52 -4.05 -19.95
C MET A 35 -9.84 -4.74 -20.29
N PHE A 36 -10.86 -4.54 -19.45
CA PHE A 36 -12.21 -5.08 -19.66
C PHE A 36 -13.27 -4.33 -18.86
N TYR A 37 -14.52 -4.39 -19.30
CA TYR A 37 -15.66 -3.90 -18.52
C TYR A 37 -16.19 -5.00 -17.62
N LEU A 38 -16.51 -4.64 -16.39
CA LEU A 38 -17.11 -5.50 -15.39
C LEU A 38 -18.39 -4.82 -14.90
N ASP A 39 -19.52 -5.51 -15.02
CA ASP A 39 -20.78 -5.06 -14.46
C ASP A 39 -21.02 -5.79 -13.13
N LEU A 40 -21.12 -5.02 -12.04
CA LEU A 40 -21.39 -5.51 -10.69
C LEU A 40 -22.72 -4.95 -10.15
N TRP A 41 -23.62 -4.52 -11.04
CA TRP A 41 -24.96 -4.08 -10.64
C TRP A 41 -25.65 -5.16 -9.78
N PRO A 42 -26.30 -4.80 -8.65
CA PRO A 42 -26.61 -3.45 -8.18
C PRO A 42 -25.59 -2.82 -7.22
N PHE A 43 -24.43 -3.44 -6.99
CA PHE A 43 -23.48 -2.99 -5.95
C PHE A 43 -22.57 -1.86 -6.43
N VAL A 44 -22.08 -1.93 -7.66
CA VAL A 44 -21.23 -0.90 -8.27
C VAL A 44 -21.72 -0.65 -9.69
N ALA A 45 -21.77 0.62 -10.10
CA ALA A 45 -21.96 0.96 -11.50
C ALA A 45 -20.87 0.29 -12.37
N GLN A 46 -21.15 0.10 -13.66
CA GLN A 46 -20.24 -0.55 -14.60
C GLN A 46 -18.80 -0.04 -14.44
N ALA A 47 -17.86 -0.96 -14.23
CA ALA A 47 -16.47 -0.67 -13.99
C ALA A 47 -15.61 -0.98 -15.22
N LEU A 48 -14.78 -0.02 -15.67
CA LEU A 48 -13.69 -0.29 -16.60
C LEU A 48 -12.44 -0.65 -15.79
N VAL A 49 -12.04 -1.91 -15.86
CA VAL A 49 -10.88 -2.45 -15.14
C VAL A 49 -9.64 -2.29 -16.01
N VAL A 50 -8.62 -1.60 -15.48
CA VAL A 50 -7.37 -1.28 -16.18
C VAL A 50 -6.21 -2.05 -15.56
N CYS A 51 -5.65 -2.99 -16.32
CA CYS A 51 -4.61 -3.92 -15.86
C CYS A 51 -3.24 -3.66 -16.51
N ASN A 52 -2.98 -2.49 -17.10
CA ASN A 52 -1.69 -2.16 -17.70
C ASN A 52 -1.18 -0.76 -17.34
N ALA A 53 0.15 -0.64 -17.25
CA ALA A 53 0.82 0.60 -16.82
C ALA A 53 0.60 1.78 -17.78
N ALA A 54 0.48 1.53 -19.09
CA ALA A 54 0.31 2.60 -20.07
C ALA A 54 -1.04 3.31 -19.93
N ALA A 55 -2.12 2.53 -19.86
CA ALA A 55 -3.47 3.03 -19.64
C ALA A 55 -3.62 3.63 -18.23
N SER A 56 -3.02 3.01 -17.21
CA SER A 56 -2.98 3.53 -15.82
C SER A 56 -2.42 4.96 -15.75
N ARG A 57 -1.32 5.26 -16.45
CA ARG A 57 -0.80 6.65 -16.55
C ARG A 57 -1.81 7.59 -17.19
N GLY A 58 -2.51 7.12 -18.23
CA GLY A 58 -3.57 7.86 -18.90
C GLY A 58 -4.76 8.18 -17.99
N VAL A 59 -5.15 7.23 -17.12
CA VAL A 59 -6.18 7.43 -16.09
C VAL A 59 -5.72 8.48 -15.09
N ASN A 60 -4.56 8.28 -14.46
CA ASN A 60 -4.05 9.18 -13.42
C ASN A 60 -3.84 10.63 -13.89
N ARG A 61 -3.57 10.85 -15.18
CA ARG A 61 -3.39 12.20 -15.74
C ARG A 61 -4.71 12.88 -16.10
N ARG A 62 -5.68 12.12 -16.61
CA ARG A 62 -6.88 12.66 -17.27
C ARG A 62 -8.16 12.48 -16.46
N LEU A 63 -8.20 11.51 -15.55
CA LEU A 63 -9.35 11.18 -14.72
C LEU A 63 -9.00 11.40 -13.25
N ASN A 64 -9.42 12.55 -12.73
CA ASN A 64 -9.13 12.96 -11.35
C ASN A 64 -10.37 12.98 -10.45
N ALA A 65 -11.56 12.91 -11.04
CA ALA A 65 -12.81 12.92 -10.31
C ALA A 65 -13.01 11.58 -9.59
N LYS A 66 -13.46 11.64 -8.34
CA LYS A 66 -13.89 10.50 -7.55
C LYS A 66 -15.34 10.15 -7.86
N PRO A 67 -15.67 8.85 -7.95
CA PRO A 67 -17.02 8.41 -8.26
C PRO A 67 -17.99 8.65 -7.10
N ALA A 68 -19.27 8.83 -7.41
CA ALA A 68 -20.32 9.05 -6.41
C ALA A 68 -20.45 7.92 -5.40
N VAL A 69 -20.04 6.70 -5.76
CA VAL A 69 -20.00 5.55 -4.82
C VAL A 69 -19.12 5.84 -3.58
N TYR A 70 -18.12 6.72 -3.69
CA TYR A 70 -17.30 7.12 -2.55
C TYR A 70 -18.06 7.92 -1.50
N VAL A 71 -19.08 8.69 -1.90
CA VAL A 71 -19.95 9.40 -0.95
C VAL A 71 -20.72 8.38 -0.12
N ALA A 72 -21.42 7.45 -0.78
CA ALA A 72 -22.18 6.40 -0.11
C ALA A 72 -21.30 5.49 0.77
N GLN A 73 -20.06 5.23 0.34
CA GLN A 73 -19.13 4.36 1.06
C GLN A 73 -18.45 5.06 2.25
N PHE A 74 -17.96 6.28 2.09
CA PHE A 74 -17.05 6.92 3.06
C PHE A 74 -17.69 8.02 3.91
N ASP A 75 -18.69 8.74 3.44
CA ASP A 75 -19.28 9.85 4.20
C ASP A 75 -19.94 9.38 5.51
N PRO A 76 -20.65 8.23 5.56
CA PRO A 76 -21.16 7.69 6.82
C PRO A 76 -20.05 7.40 7.84
N GLN A 77 -18.89 6.92 7.36
CA GLN A 77 -17.74 6.57 8.22
C GLN A 77 -17.01 7.81 8.74
N THR A 78 -17.04 8.89 7.97
CA THR A 78 -16.34 10.14 8.28
C THR A 78 -17.26 11.21 8.87
N ALA A 79 -18.51 10.86 9.16
CA ALA A 79 -19.57 11.74 9.65
C ALA A 79 -19.80 12.97 8.75
N GLY A 80 -19.64 12.81 7.44
CA GLY A 80 -19.88 13.86 6.44
C GLY A 80 -18.86 13.86 5.29
N PRO A 81 -18.90 14.88 4.42
CA PRO A 81 -17.97 15.02 3.31
C PRO A 81 -16.52 15.05 3.79
N SER A 82 -15.67 14.24 3.16
CA SER A 82 -14.26 14.10 3.56
C SER A 82 -13.32 14.20 2.37
N LYS A 83 -12.00 14.19 2.62
CA LYS A 83 -11.01 14.08 1.54
C LYS A 83 -11.26 12.85 0.66
N LEU A 84 -11.88 11.77 1.17
CA LEU A 84 -12.11 10.52 0.45
C LEU A 84 -13.21 10.62 -0.59
N SER A 85 -14.22 11.45 -0.39
CA SER A 85 -15.41 11.58 -1.25
C SER A 85 -15.47 12.89 -2.05
N THR A 86 -14.89 13.97 -1.53
CA THR A 86 -14.96 15.31 -2.14
C THR A 86 -14.08 15.45 -3.39
N ASN A 87 -14.47 16.37 -4.28
CA ASN A 87 -13.78 16.71 -5.52
C ASN A 87 -13.47 18.23 -5.59
N GLY A 88 -12.72 18.66 -6.61
CA GLY A 88 -12.59 20.08 -6.96
C GLY A 88 -12.00 20.98 -5.86
N ALA A 89 -12.68 22.09 -5.56
CA ALA A 89 -12.23 23.07 -4.58
C ALA A 89 -12.22 22.53 -3.14
N GLU A 90 -13.23 21.75 -2.76
CA GLU A 90 -13.33 21.15 -1.43
C GLU A 90 -12.23 20.12 -1.19
N TRP A 91 -11.98 19.24 -2.17
CA TRP A 91 -10.83 18.33 -2.11
C TRP A 91 -9.50 19.07 -1.97
N ARG A 92 -9.31 20.18 -2.71
CA ARG A 92 -8.09 21.00 -2.60
C ARG A 92 -7.93 21.59 -1.21
N ARG A 93 -9.02 22.06 -0.59
CA ARG A 93 -9.03 22.55 0.80
C ARG A 93 -8.55 21.45 1.75
N TRP A 94 -9.19 20.28 1.72
CA TRP A 94 -8.79 19.14 2.56
C TRP A 94 -7.35 18.69 2.32
N ARG A 95 -6.92 18.64 1.05
CA ARG A 95 -5.54 18.29 0.70
C ARG A 95 -4.53 19.29 1.25
N SER A 96 -4.83 20.59 1.16
CA SER A 96 -3.95 21.63 1.68
C SER A 96 -3.76 21.50 3.18
N LEU A 97 -4.86 21.35 3.94
CA LEU A 97 -4.81 21.14 5.39
C LEU A 97 -3.99 19.90 5.77
N LEU A 98 -4.27 18.76 5.13
CA LEU A 98 -3.60 17.50 5.48
C LEU A 98 -2.14 17.44 5.02
N SER A 99 -1.77 18.09 3.92
CA SER A 99 -0.41 18.02 3.37
C SER A 99 0.67 18.53 4.33
N GLN A 100 0.33 19.44 5.24
CA GLN A 100 1.26 19.99 6.23
C GLN A 100 1.76 18.91 7.19
N GLY A 101 0.89 17.98 7.60
CA GLY A 101 1.26 16.84 8.45
C GLY A 101 2.19 15.82 7.77
N PHE A 102 2.33 15.90 6.44
CA PHE A 102 3.24 15.04 5.65
C PHE A 102 4.48 15.80 5.15
N ALA A 103 4.71 17.03 5.60
CA ALA A 103 5.91 17.78 5.22
C ALA A 103 7.17 17.08 5.78
N PRO A 104 8.23 16.91 4.97
CA PRO A 104 9.44 16.21 5.42
C PRO A 104 10.05 16.78 6.70
N SER A 105 10.07 18.10 6.86
CA SER A 105 10.57 18.77 8.06
C SER A 105 9.75 18.43 9.31
N TYR A 106 8.41 18.40 9.19
CA TYR A 106 7.52 18.01 10.28
C TYR A 106 7.73 16.54 10.67
N LEU A 107 7.75 15.64 9.67
CA LEU A 107 7.97 14.21 9.89
C LEU A 107 9.33 13.92 10.54
N MET A 108 10.38 14.65 10.14
CA MET A 108 11.69 14.53 10.77
C MET A 108 11.66 14.89 12.25
N GLY A 109 10.85 15.89 12.64
CA GLY A 109 10.61 16.22 14.05
C GLY A 109 9.87 15.14 14.84
N LYS A 110 9.28 14.12 14.17
CA LYS A 110 8.55 13.02 14.79
C LYS A 110 9.32 11.70 14.83
N VAL A 111 10.51 11.62 14.23
CA VAL A 111 11.29 10.37 14.17
C VAL A 111 11.53 9.77 15.54
N GLY A 112 11.80 10.58 16.57
CA GLY A 112 11.96 10.08 17.94
C GLY A 112 10.77 9.27 18.44
N MET A 113 9.54 9.73 18.18
CA MET A 113 8.31 9.02 18.57
C MET A 113 8.17 7.68 17.83
N VAL A 114 8.58 7.63 16.56
CA VAL A 114 8.59 6.38 15.77
C VAL A 114 9.63 5.40 16.34
N VAL A 115 10.81 5.89 16.72
CA VAL A 115 11.87 5.07 17.33
C VAL A 115 11.42 4.49 18.66
N ASP A 116 10.71 5.27 19.50
CA ASP A 116 10.15 4.78 20.76
C ASP A 116 9.14 3.65 20.52
N GLY A 117 8.22 3.83 19.57
CA GLY A 117 7.28 2.79 19.17
C GLY A 117 7.98 1.54 18.64
N ALA A 118 9.00 1.71 17.79
CA ALA A 118 9.74 0.62 17.18
C ALA A 118 10.58 -0.17 18.20
N GLY A 119 11.04 0.49 19.26
CA GLY A 119 11.69 -0.15 20.41
C GLY A 119 10.73 -1.11 21.13
N ILE A 120 9.52 -0.63 21.45
CA ILE A 120 8.47 -1.47 22.06
C ILE A 120 8.13 -2.67 21.15
N PHE A 121 7.96 -2.42 19.85
CA PHE A 121 7.67 -3.47 18.87
C PHE A 121 8.79 -4.53 18.85
N SER A 122 10.04 -4.08 18.83
CA SER A 122 11.22 -4.96 18.85
C SER A 122 11.31 -5.80 20.13
N ASP A 123 10.98 -5.22 21.29
CA ASP A 123 10.89 -5.95 22.57
C ASP A 123 9.82 -7.04 22.54
N ILE A 124 8.65 -6.75 21.96
CA ILE A 124 7.54 -7.71 21.80
C ILE A 124 7.98 -8.88 20.92
N LEU A 125 8.56 -8.60 19.75
CA LEU A 125 9.08 -9.64 18.86
C LEU A 125 10.18 -10.47 19.54
N GLY A 126 11.10 -9.82 20.25
CA GLY A 126 12.16 -10.49 21.01
C GLY A 126 11.64 -11.38 22.13
N ASN A 127 10.57 -10.96 22.82
CA ASN A 127 9.90 -11.77 23.84
C ASN A 127 9.29 -13.04 23.25
N HIS A 128 8.55 -12.92 22.14
CA HIS A 128 8.00 -14.08 21.43
C HIS A 128 9.11 -15.03 20.95
N ALA A 129 10.19 -14.48 20.41
CA ALA A 129 11.35 -15.27 19.97
C ALA A 129 12.02 -16.04 21.11
N ARG A 130 12.23 -15.41 22.28
CA ARG A 130 12.79 -16.08 23.48
C ARG A 130 11.90 -17.20 24.00
N LYS A 131 10.59 -16.98 24.01
CA LYS A 131 9.59 -17.97 24.43
C LYS A 131 9.38 -19.08 23.39
N LYS A 132 9.85 -18.89 22.15
CA LYS A 132 9.63 -19.79 21.00
C LYS A 132 8.15 -20.04 20.73
N GLU A 133 7.33 -19.01 20.89
CA GLU A 133 5.88 -19.10 20.70
C GLU A 133 5.45 -18.61 19.30
N LEU A 134 4.42 -19.24 18.76
CA LEU A 134 3.80 -18.80 17.51
C LEU A 134 2.84 -17.63 17.81
N PHE A 135 2.96 -16.56 17.04
CA PHE A 135 2.08 -15.40 17.14
C PHE A 135 1.79 -14.83 15.75
N LYS A 136 0.75 -13.99 15.65
CA LYS A 136 0.41 -13.30 14.41
C LYS A 136 1.22 -12.01 14.32
N LEU A 137 2.16 -11.97 13.37
CA LEU A 137 2.97 -10.77 13.12
C LEU A 137 2.13 -9.57 12.68
N GLU A 138 1.06 -9.83 11.93
CA GLU A 138 0.12 -8.80 11.47
C GLU A 138 -0.50 -8.04 12.65
N ASP A 139 -0.99 -8.74 13.67
CA ASP A 139 -1.60 -8.13 14.85
C ASP A 139 -0.61 -7.21 15.58
N ALA A 140 0.63 -7.68 15.77
CA ALA A 140 1.68 -6.90 16.43
C ALA A 140 2.06 -5.65 15.61
N ALA A 141 2.18 -5.79 14.28
CA ALA A 141 2.52 -4.69 13.39
C ALA A 141 1.41 -3.63 13.32
N ILE A 142 0.14 -4.05 13.23
CA ILE A 142 -1.00 -3.13 13.23
C ILE A 142 -1.04 -2.32 14.53
N ARG A 143 -0.82 -2.99 15.68
CA ARG A 143 -0.76 -2.29 16.97
C ARG A 143 0.37 -1.25 17.00
N PHE A 144 1.55 -1.61 16.51
CA PHE A 144 2.68 -0.68 16.41
C PHE A 144 2.34 0.54 15.54
N THR A 145 1.77 0.34 14.36
CA THR A 145 1.49 1.48 13.49
C THR A 145 0.35 2.33 13.99
N LEU A 146 -0.75 1.75 14.50
CA LEU A 146 -1.84 2.51 15.07
C LEU A 146 -1.37 3.32 16.28
N GLU A 147 -0.57 2.74 17.17
CA GLU A 147 -0.02 3.49 18.31
C GLU A 147 0.89 4.64 17.85
N THR A 148 1.77 4.39 16.89
CA THR A 148 2.67 5.42 16.32
C THR A 148 1.87 6.54 15.65
N LEU A 149 0.84 6.19 14.88
CA LEU A 149 -0.06 7.13 14.23
C LEU A 149 -0.80 7.99 15.28
N MET A 150 -1.36 7.37 16.31
CA MET A 150 -2.10 8.07 17.37
C MET A 150 -1.18 8.99 18.19
N LYS A 151 0.04 8.55 18.50
CA LYS A 151 1.07 9.39 19.13
C LYS A 151 1.41 10.60 18.27
N ILE A 152 1.60 10.42 16.97
CA ILE A 152 1.97 11.51 16.07
C ILE A 152 0.80 12.49 15.83
N LEU A 153 -0.42 11.97 15.69
CA LEU A 153 -1.61 12.76 15.35
C LEU A 153 -2.24 13.45 16.56
N LEU A 154 -2.41 12.72 17.67
CA LEU A 154 -3.15 13.18 18.85
C LEU A 154 -2.23 13.49 20.03
N ASN A 155 -0.92 13.22 19.91
CA ASN A 155 0.03 13.35 21.03
C ASN A 155 -0.40 12.55 22.26
N ASP A 156 -1.01 11.38 22.03
CA ASP A 156 -1.55 10.52 23.07
C ASP A 156 -0.89 9.14 23.07
N ASN A 157 -0.65 8.60 24.26
CA ASN A 157 -0.01 7.30 24.45
C ASN A 157 -1.04 6.27 24.93
N LEU A 158 -1.61 5.56 23.97
CA LEU A 158 -2.67 4.58 24.21
C LEU A 158 -2.17 3.21 24.71
N ASN A 159 -0.85 3.01 24.77
CA ASN A 159 -0.23 1.73 25.16
C ASN A 159 -0.74 0.51 24.37
N TYR A 160 -1.20 0.72 23.13
CA TYR A 160 -1.96 -0.28 22.36
C TYR A 160 -1.12 -1.48 21.88
N GLN A 161 0.20 -1.34 21.81
CA GLN A 161 1.10 -2.47 21.57
C GLN A 161 1.13 -3.49 22.71
N ARG A 162 0.77 -3.08 23.94
CA ARG A 162 0.82 -3.95 25.13
C ARG A 162 -0.56 -4.30 25.66
N GLU A 163 -1.52 -3.40 25.47
CA GLU A 163 -2.87 -3.50 26.04
C GLU A 163 -3.92 -3.32 24.95
N ASP A 164 -5.09 -3.91 25.15
CA ASP A 164 -6.22 -3.73 24.26
C ASP A 164 -6.89 -2.38 24.50
N HIS A 165 -7.25 -1.70 23.41
CA HIS A 165 -7.99 -0.45 23.46
C HIS A 165 -9.34 -0.63 22.78
N SER A 166 -10.42 -0.29 23.47
CA SER A 166 -11.80 -0.52 23.03
C SER A 166 -12.11 0.05 21.64
N VAL A 167 -11.55 1.21 21.32
CA VAL A 167 -11.72 1.88 20.01
C VAL A 167 -10.72 1.37 18.97
N LEU A 168 -9.47 1.08 19.34
CA LEU A 168 -8.46 0.69 18.35
C LEU A 168 -8.55 -0.79 17.98
N GLY A 169 -9.20 -1.62 18.80
CA GLY A 169 -9.45 -3.04 18.52
C GLY A 169 -10.43 -3.27 17.37
N VAL A 170 -11.28 -2.28 17.04
CA VAL A 170 -12.21 -2.35 15.91
C VAL A 170 -11.68 -1.71 14.63
N ILE A 171 -10.62 -0.89 14.73
CA ILE A 171 -9.93 -0.23 13.61
C ILE A 171 -9.03 -1.15 12.73
N PRO A 172 -8.53 -2.33 13.13
CA PRO A 172 -7.65 -3.14 12.29
C PRO A 172 -8.31 -3.55 10.96
N ASN A 173 -9.65 -3.66 10.95
CA ASN A 173 -10.41 -3.94 9.73
C ASN A 173 -10.57 -2.71 8.79
N LEU A 174 -10.29 -1.50 9.28
CA LEU A 174 -10.33 -0.24 8.51
C LEU A 174 -8.94 0.14 7.98
N ALA A 175 -7.87 -0.28 8.65
CA ALA A 175 -6.50 -0.09 8.21
C ALA A 175 -5.99 -1.40 7.55
N THR A 176 -6.17 -1.51 6.24
CA THR A 176 -5.61 -2.61 5.42
C THR A 176 -4.12 -2.83 5.75
N PRO A 177 -3.65 -4.09 5.84
CA PRO A 177 -2.27 -4.40 6.22
C PRO A 177 -1.27 -3.62 5.39
N GLU A 178 -0.40 -2.93 6.12
CA GLU A 178 0.66 -2.09 5.61
C GLU A 178 1.76 -2.93 4.98
N ALA A 179 2.71 -2.26 4.29
CA ALA A 179 3.90 -2.91 3.77
C ALA A 179 4.74 -3.64 4.86
N GLY A 180 4.54 -3.34 6.15
CA GLY A 180 5.31 -3.87 7.27
C GLY A 180 5.31 -5.41 7.35
N PRO A 181 4.18 -6.07 7.66
CA PRO A 181 4.10 -7.53 7.72
C PRO A 181 4.61 -8.22 6.45
N TYR A 182 4.27 -7.70 5.28
CA TYR A 182 4.73 -8.24 4.00
C TYR A 182 6.24 -8.09 3.81
N CYS A 183 6.85 -7.00 4.27
CA CYS A 183 8.28 -6.79 4.25
C CYS A 183 8.99 -7.86 5.09
N TYR A 184 8.55 -8.06 6.33
CA TYR A 184 9.09 -9.12 7.21
C TYR A 184 8.90 -10.52 6.62
N HIS A 185 7.71 -10.81 6.06
CA HIS A 185 7.43 -12.07 5.41
C HIS A 185 8.38 -12.32 4.21
N LEU A 186 8.57 -11.32 3.35
CA LEU A 186 9.48 -11.41 2.21
C LEU A 186 10.93 -11.60 2.68
N LEU A 187 11.40 -10.84 3.67
CA LEU A 187 12.75 -10.98 4.22
C LEU A 187 12.98 -12.37 4.83
N SER A 188 12.00 -12.91 5.55
CA SER A 188 12.08 -14.26 6.13
C SER A 188 12.22 -15.36 5.08
N SER A 189 11.67 -15.14 3.88
CA SER A 189 11.74 -16.08 2.76
C SER A 189 12.94 -15.86 1.84
N HIS A 190 13.71 -14.78 2.03
CA HIS A 190 14.84 -14.39 1.18
C HIS A 190 16.08 -14.07 2.04
N PRO A 191 16.75 -15.10 2.59
CA PRO A 191 17.82 -14.93 3.57
C PRO A 191 19.00 -14.10 3.05
N VAL A 192 19.32 -14.19 1.75
CA VAL A 192 20.39 -13.37 1.13
C VAL A 192 20.02 -11.89 1.15
N ALA A 193 18.76 -11.54 0.90
CA ALA A 193 18.32 -10.14 0.96
C ALA A 193 18.31 -9.64 2.41
N LEU A 194 17.89 -10.47 3.37
CA LEU A 194 17.97 -10.13 4.79
C LEU A 194 19.41 -9.89 5.24
N GLN A 195 20.35 -10.74 4.84
CA GLN A 195 21.77 -10.56 5.18
C GLN A 195 22.30 -9.22 4.67
N ARG A 196 22.03 -8.87 3.40
CA ARG A 196 22.48 -7.61 2.80
C ARG A 196 21.83 -6.38 3.42
N LEU A 197 20.57 -6.50 3.85
CA LEU A 197 19.90 -5.45 4.63
C LEU A 197 20.63 -5.23 5.97
N CYS A 198 20.96 -6.30 6.69
CA CYS A 198 21.71 -6.23 7.95
C CYS A 198 23.12 -5.65 7.75
N GLU A 199 23.80 -5.98 6.65
CA GLU A 199 25.10 -5.41 6.27
C GLU A 199 25.00 -3.89 6.05
N GLU A 200 23.99 -3.43 5.28
CA GLU A 200 23.73 -2.00 5.10
C GLU A 200 23.44 -1.30 6.44
N HIS A 201 22.59 -1.88 7.28
CA HIS A 201 22.25 -1.29 8.58
C HIS A 201 23.46 -1.22 9.50
N THR A 202 24.30 -2.26 9.52
CA THR A 202 25.54 -2.29 10.28
C THR A 202 26.53 -1.22 9.79
N GLN A 203 26.61 -1.01 8.48
CA GLN A 203 27.47 0.03 7.88
C GLN A 203 27.03 1.44 8.26
N VAL A 204 25.71 1.69 8.37
CA VAL A 204 25.14 3.03 8.61
C VAL A 204 25.00 3.36 10.09
N PHE A 205 24.60 2.39 10.91
CA PHE A 205 24.27 2.59 12.32
C PHE A 205 25.26 1.94 13.29
N GLY A 206 26.19 1.13 12.79
CA GLY A 206 27.10 0.32 13.60
C GLY A 206 26.52 -1.05 13.96
N SER A 207 27.33 -1.89 14.59
CA SER A 207 26.98 -3.27 14.95
C SER A 207 26.07 -3.38 16.18
N ASP A 208 25.99 -2.33 17.01
CA ASP A 208 25.13 -2.30 18.19
C ASP A 208 23.77 -1.65 17.86
N PRO A 209 22.65 -2.40 17.94
CA PRO A 209 21.31 -1.87 17.71
C PRO A 209 20.93 -0.70 18.64
N ALA A 210 21.53 -0.60 19.83
CA ALA A 210 21.28 0.53 20.74
C ALA A 210 21.75 1.87 20.14
N ASN A 211 22.80 1.85 19.32
CA ASN A 211 23.31 3.04 18.64
C ASN A 211 22.34 3.58 17.59
N ALA A 212 21.65 2.70 16.86
CA ALA A 212 20.67 3.11 15.85
C ALA A 212 19.61 4.03 16.43
N SER A 213 19.11 3.68 17.62
CA SER A 213 18.10 4.44 18.35
C SER A 213 18.59 5.84 18.75
N SER A 214 19.86 5.98 19.14
CA SER A 214 20.47 7.27 19.48
C SER A 214 20.68 8.13 18.22
N LEU A 215 21.24 7.53 17.16
CA LEU A 215 21.52 8.21 15.89
C LEU A 215 20.25 8.73 15.21
N LEU A 216 19.16 7.96 15.26
CA LEU A 216 17.86 8.34 14.70
C LEU A 216 17.14 9.44 15.50
N ARG A 217 17.48 9.62 16.78
CA ARG A 217 16.98 10.75 17.59
C ARG A 217 17.84 12.01 17.45
N SER A 218 19.05 11.88 16.93
CA SER A 218 19.96 13.02 16.77
C SER A 218 19.52 13.96 15.64
N SER A 219 20.07 15.18 15.63
CA SER A 219 19.89 16.14 14.54
C SER A 219 20.39 15.64 13.17
N ASN A 220 21.20 14.56 13.15
CA ASN A 220 21.77 13.96 11.94
C ASN A 220 20.94 12.79 11.39
N ALA A 221 19.77 12.48 11.95
CA ALA A 221 18.94 11.35 11.55
C ALA A 221 18.67 11.29 10.03
N SER A 222 18.41 12.44 9.39
CA SER A 222 18.18 12.53 7.95
C SER A 222 19.39 12.05 7.13
N LYS A 223 20.61 12.32 7.58
CA LYS A 223 21.85 11.88 6.91
C LYS A 223 21.95 10.35 6.91
N HIS A 224 21.61 9.71 8.04
CA HIS A 224 21.62 8.25 8.14
C HIS A 224 20.51 7.62 7.30
N LEU A 225 19.28 8.15 7.41
CA LEU A 225 18.12 7.63 6.65
C LEU A 225 18.30 7.74 5.13
N ASN A 226 18.95 8.81 4.66
CA ASN A 226 19.25 8.98 3.24
C ASN A 226 20.32 7.99 2.72
N ASN A 227 21.04 7.31 3.61
CA ASN A 227 22.10 6.37 3.25
C ASN A 227 21.64 4.89 3.33
N LEU A 228 20.35 4.63 3.10
CA LEU A 228 19.74 3.29 3.12
C LEU A 228 19.16 2.85 1.76
N PRO A 229 19.94 2.90 0.66
CA PRO A 229 19.42 2.61 -0.68
C PRO A 229 18.86 1.18 -0.85
N TYR A 230 19.44 0.19 -0.19
CA TYR A 230 18.99 -1.20 -0.24
C TYR A 230 17.72 -1.41 0.59
N THR A 231 17.63 -0.81 1.77
CA THR A 231 16.38 -0.75 2.56
C THR A 231 15.26 -0.14 1.75
N VAL A 232 15.51 1.00 1.09
CA VAL A 232 14.53 1.66 0.21
C VAL A 232 14.12 0.75 -0.95
N ALA A 233 15.05 -0.03 -1.52
CA ALA A 233 14.72 -1.00 -2.56
C ALA A 233 13.85 -2.15 -2.04
N ILE A 234 14.12 -2.68 -0.84
CA ILE A 234 13.28 -3.70 -0.20
C ILE A 234 11.87 -3.17 0.02
N LEU A 235 11.72 -1.94 0.54
CA LEU A 235 10.41 -1.32 0.75
C LEU A 235 9.67 -1.13 -0.59
N LYS A 236 10.35 -0.63 -1.63
CA LYS A 236 9.77 -0.49 -2.97
C LYS A 236 9.37 -1.82 -3.59
N GLU A 237 10.19 -2.86 -3.43
CA GLU A 237 9.91 -4.20 -3.95
C GLU A 237 8.74 -4.84 -3.20
N THR A 238 8.67 -4.64 -1.88
CA THR A 238 7.52 -5.04 -1.06
C THR A 238 6.24 -4.37 -1.57
N LEU A 239 6.26 -3.06 -1.79
CA LEU A 239 5.13 -2.30 -2.35
C LEU A 239 4.83 -2.65 -3.81
N ARG A 240 5.81 -3.15 -4.58
CA ARG A 240 5.58 -3.67 -5.94
C ARG A 240 4.82 -4.99 -5.89
N MET A 241 5.18 -5.86 -4.94
CA MET A 241 4.57 -7.17 -4.74
C MET A 241 3.22 -7.08 -4.03
N TYR A 242 3.08 -6.16 -3.07
CA TYR A 242 1.88 -5.94 -2.28
C TYR A 242 1.53 -4.44 -2.30
N PRO A 243 1.18 -3.88 -3.47
CA PRO A 243 0.73 -2.50 -3.57
C PRO A 243 -0.53 -2.28 -2.73
N PRO A 244 -0.67 -1.10 -2.12
CA PRO A 244 -1.96 -0.65 -1.60
C PRO A 244 -3.01 -0.65 -2.72
N ASP A 245 -4.27 -0.85 -2.34
CA ASP A 245 -5.37 -0.98 -3.29
C ASP A 245 -5.49 0.23 -4.25
N GLY A 246 -5.97 -0.07 -5.45
CA GLY A 246 -6.19 0.92 -6.51
C GLY A 246 -7.29 1.90 -6.17
N ALA A 247 -7.18 3.12 -6.72
CA ALA A 247 -8.20 4.13 -6.59
C ALA A 247 -9.19 4.07 -7.75
N PHE A 248 -10.48 4.22 -7.45
CA PHE A 248 -11.52 4.37 -8.45
C PHE A 248 -11.60 5.83 -8.92
N ARG A 249 -11.96 6.01 -10.19
CA ARG A 249 -12.16 7.31 -10.85
C ARG A 249 -13.47 7.34 -11.61
N THR A 250 -14.12 8.49 -11.66
CA THR A 250 -15.24 8.72 -12.57
C THR A 250 -14.69 8.86 -13.99
N GLY A 251 -15.22 8.08 -14.93
CA GLY A 251 -14.89 8.25 -16.33
C GLY A 251 -15.52 9.50 -16.95
N SER A 252 -15.18 9.78 -18.21
CA SER A 252 -15.57 11.01 -18.91
C SER A 252 -15.75 10.75 -20.40
N ALA A 253 -16.75 11.40 -21.01
CA ALA A 253 -16.94 11.43 -22.47
C ALA A 253 -15.69 11.90 -23.23
N ALA A 254 -14.89 12.79 -22.63
CA ALA A 254 -13.67 13.33 -23.23
C ALA A 254 -12.48 12.36 -23.20
N VAL A 255 -12.58 11.25 -22.46
CA VAL A 255 -11.45 10.33 -22.24
C VAL A 255 -11.79 8.94 -22.76
N GLN A 256 -10.99 8.50 -23.73
CA GLN A 256 -10.90 7.12 -24.15
C GLN A 256 -9.52 6.56 -23.81
N LEU A 257 -9.48 5.35 -23.28
CA LEU A 257 -8.24 4.60 -23.08
C LEU A 257 -7.97 3.79 -24.34
N VAL A 258 -6.72 3.79 -24.80
CA VAL A 258 -6.31 3.10 -26.03
C VAL A 258 -5.37 1.97 -25.65
N TYR A 259 -5.70 0.77 -26.10
CA TYR A 259 -4.84 -0.40 -25.97
C TYR A 259 -3.84 -0.49 -27.13
N ARG A 260 -2.77 -1.27 -26.95
CA ARG A 260 -1.67 -1.44 -27.91
C ARG A 260 -2.15 -1.87 -29.31
N ALA A 261 -3.25 -2.62 -29.39
CA ALA A 261 -3.86 -3.05 -30.65
C ALA A 261 -4.75 -1.99 -31.33
N GLY A 262 -4.75 -0.75 -30.84
CA GLY A 262 -5.59 0.35 -31.35
C GLY A 262 -7.03 0.32 -30.84
N THR A 263 -7.44 -0.73 -30.11
CA THR A 263 -8.76 -0.84 -29.48
C THR A 263 -8.99 0.31 -28.50
N ARG A 264 -10.14 0.96 -28.62
CA ARG A 264 -10.54 2.10 -27.79
C ARG A 264 -11.57 1.68 -26.76
N TYR A 265 -11.37 2.12 -25.53
CA TYR A 265 -12.25 1.88 -24.40
C TYR A 265 -12.83 3.22 -23.93
N PRO A 266 -14.08 3.53 -24.29
CA PRO A 266 -14.82 4.66 -23.72
C PRO A 266 -14.86 4.60 -22.20
N THR A 267 -14.77 5.75 -21.54
CA THR A 267 -14.87 5.79 -20.06
C THR A 267 -16.17 6.41 -19.57
N GLU A 268 -16.96 7.02 -20.45
CA GLU A 268 -18.25 7.62 -20.09
C GLU A 268 -19.18 6.61 -19.41
N GLY A 269 -19.88 7.07 -18.36
CA GLY A 269 -20.79 6.23 -17.57
C GLY A 269 -20.12 5.16 -16.70
N CYS A 270 -18.79 4.99 -16.80
CA CYS A 270 -18.07 3.95 -16.05
C CYS A 270 -17.35 4.50 -14.82
N VAL A 271 -17.19 3.63 -13.82
CA VAL A 271 -16.15 3.77 -12.80
C VAL A 271 -14.86 3.14 -13.34
N VAL A 272 -13.76 3.89 -13.43
CA VAL A 272 -12.48 3.37 -13.90
C VAL A 272 -11.66 2.90 -12.71
N SER A 273 -11.34 1.60 -12.66
CA SER A 273 -10.47 0.99 -11.64
C SER A 273 -9.09 0.71 -12.22
N VAL A 274 -8.03 1.05 -11.48
CA VAL A 274 -6.66 0.69 -11.83
C VAL A 274 -6.20 -0.43 -10.91
N GLU A 275 -6.04 -1.62 -11.47
CA GLU A 275 -5.63 -2.80 -10.71
C GLU A 275 -4.10 -2.91 -10.67
N HIS A 276 -3.49 -2.23 -9.69
CA HIS A 276 -2.03 -2.14 -9.55
C HIS A 276 -1.37 -3.52 -9.46
N MET A 277 -1.93 -4.43 -8.67
CA MET A 277 -1.46 -5.82 -8.49
C MET A 277 -1.24 -6.55 -9.82
N LEU A 278 -2.06 -6.26 -10.83
CA LEU A 278 -2.09 -7.04 -12.07
C LEU A 278 -0.94 -6.69 -13.00
N TYR A 279 -0.44 -5.45 -13.00
CA TYR A 279 0.72 -5.10 -13.84
C TYR A 279 2.01 -4.94 -13.06
N THR A 280 1.98 -4.66 -11.75
CA THR A 280 3.22 -4.59 -10.95
C THR A 280 3.84 -5.97 -10.78
N GLN A 281 3.04 -7.04 -10.75
CA GLN A 281 3.50 -8.42 -10.61
C GLN A 281 3.65 -9.18 -11.93
N THR A 282 3.18 -8.61 -13.05
CA THR A 282 3.33 -9.26 -14.35
C THR A 282 4.77 -9.09 -14.84
N PRO A 283 5.44 -10.15 -15.30
CA PRO A 283 6.82 -10.07 -15.80
C PRO A 283 7.02 -9.24 -17.08
N THR A 284 6.01 -8.47 -17.53
CA THR A 284 6.11 -7.71 -18.76
C THR A 284 7.23 -6.67 -18.66
N ARG A 285 7.89 -6.47 -19.81
CA ARG A 285 9.17 -5.77 -20.11
C ARG A 285 9.45 -4.41 -19.44
N THR A 286 8.57 -3.85 -18.63
CA THR A 286 8.74 -2.63 -17.84
C THR A 286 9.50 -2.84 -16.52
N ARG A 287 10.40 -3.83 -16.47
CA ARG A 287 11.39 -3.98 -15.39
C ARG A 287 12.39 -2.81 -15.33
N THR A 288 12.32 -1.89 -16.29
CA THR A 288 13.30 -0.83 -16.52
C THR A 288 13.19 0.39 -15.60
N GLN A 289 12.08 0.60 -14.88
CA GLN A 289 11.85 1.88 -14.17
C GLN A 289 11.88 1.80 -12.65
N THR A 290 11.99 0.61 -12.04
CA THR A 290 12.04 0.48 -10.58
C THR A 290 13.20 -0.44 -10.20
N PRO A 291 14.10 -0.05 -9.27
CA PRO A 291 15.14 -0.95 -8.78
C PRO A 291 14.47 -2.21 -8.21
N SER A 292 14.65 -3.34 -8.89
CA SER A 292 14.12 -4.64 -8.46
C SER A 292 15.22 -5.45 -7.79
N ILE A 293 14.90 -6.12 -6.70
CA ILE A 293 15.83 -7.08 -6.09
C ILE A 293 15.72 -8.40 -6.87
N HIS A 294 16.85 -8.87 -7.40
CA HIS A 294 16.92 -10.14 -8.10
C HIS A 294 16.82 -11.31 -7.10
N ARG A 295 16.54 -12.52 -7.59
CA ARG A 295 16.44 -13.73 -6.74
C ARG A 295 17.71 -14.05 -5.96
N ASP A 296 18.86 -13.61 -6.47
CA ASP A 296 20.17 -13.72 -5.81
C ASP A 296 20.42 -12.59 -4.79
N GLY A 297 19.41 -11.78 -4.49
CA GLY A 297 19.51 -10.63 -3.60
C GLY A 297 20.22 -9.42 -4.21
N SER A 298 20.72 -9.49 -5.45
CA SER A 298 21.39 -8.38 -6.15
C SER A 298 20.41 -7.25 -6.50
N MET A 299 20.91 -6.02 -6.52
CA MET A 299 20.09 -4.86 -6.91
C MET A 299 20.11 -4.74 -8.43
N GLY A 300 18.95 -4.76 -9.07
CA GLY A 300 18.85 -4.54 -10.50
C GLY A 300 19.25 -3.12 -10.88
N LYS A 301 20.01 -2.96 -11.97
CA LYS A 301 20.37 -1.64 -12.49
C LYS A 301 19.12 -0.85 -12.85
N VAL A 302 19.03 0.38 -12.35
CA VAL A 302 18.13 1.42 -12.86
C VAL A 302 18.84 2.05 -14.05
N TRP A 303 18.17 2.10 -15.21
CA TRP A 303 18.59 2.93 -16.35
C TRP A 303 17.58 4.04 -16.52
#